data_AF-A0A242K3F1-F1
#
_entry.id   AF-A0A242K3F1-F1
#
_cell.length_a   1.000
_cell.length_b   1.000
_cell.length_c   1.000
_cell.angle_alpha   90.00
_cell.angle_beta   90.00
_cell.angle_gamma   90.00
#
_symmetry.space_group_name_H-M   'P 1'
#
loop_
_entity.id
_entity.type
_entity.pdbx_description
1 polymer ?
#
loop_
_entity_poly.entity_id
_entity_poly.type
_entity_poly.pdbx_seq_one_letter_code
_entity_poly.pdbx_strand_id
1 'polypeptide(L)'
;MDVLIEKGESSTKLSSLGLLVLDFQDTSPTIELNKRTVTGRNGSVYAGARFTEKTIKVSGRLLTQSNYHFEETKDVINALLSDVEPFYITKMYPEENFLYEFERPGDCLLYTSRCV
;
A
#
# COMPACT_ATOMS: atom_id res chain seq x y z
N MET A 1 4.54 -5.40 7.29
CA MET A 1 4.15 -4.08 6.74
C MET A 1 2.70 -4.19 6.33
N ASP A 2 1.94 -3.12 6.43
CA ASP A 2 0.55 -3.09 5.99
C ASP A 2 0.21 -1.72 5.39
N VAL A 3 -0.94 -1.61 4.74
CA VAL A 3 -1.45 -0.35 4.18
C VAL A 3 -2.88 -0.16 4.65
N LEU A 4 -3.14 1.02 5.17
CA LEU A 4 -4.47 1.48 5.54
C LEU A 4 -5.03 2.41 4.47
N ILE A 5 -6.28 2.16 4.10
CA ILE A 5 -7.07 2.98 3.20
C ILE A 5 -8.21 3.59 4.01
N GLU A 6 -8.33 4.91 3.97
CA GLU A 6 -9.40 5.64 4.67
C GLU A 6 -10.28 6.39 3.66
N LYS A 7 -11.57 6.07 3.69
CA LYS A 7 -12.62 6.62 2.84
C LYS A 7 -13.75 7.16 3.70
N GLY A 8 -13.82 8.47 3.88
CA GLY A 8 -14.79 9.09 4.78
C GLY A 8 -14.67 8.51 6.19
N GLU A 9 -15.73 7.86 6.67
CA GLU A 9 -15.76 7.20 7.99
C GLU A 9 -15.28 5.74 7.97
N SER A 10 -15.02 5.17 6.79
CA SER A 10 -14.59 3.78 6.64
C SER A 10 -13.07 3.67 6.60
N SER A 11 -12.52 2.82 7.46
CA SER A 11 -11.09 2.51 7.53
C SER A 11 -10.90 1.02 7.21
N THR A 12 -10.08 0.69 6.21
CA THR A 12 -9.85 -0.69 5.76
C THR A 12 -8.36 -0.96 5.60
N LYS A 13 -7.89 -2.05 6.20
CA LYS A 13 -6.51 -2.54 6.06
C LYS A 13 -6.43 -3.52 4.90
N LEU A 14 -5.38 -3.45 4.08
CA LEU A 14 -5.20 -4.43 3.00
C LEU A 14 -4.97 -5.85 3.54
N SER A 15 -4.31 -5.98 4.69
CA SER A 15 -4.19 -7.28 5.39
C SER A 15 -5.54 -7.89 5.76
N SER A 16 -6.55 -7.08 6.11
CA SER A 16 -7.89 -7.57 6.47
C SER A 16 -8.64 -8.18 5.28
N LEU A 17 -8.25 -7.80 4.06
CA LEU A 17 -8.76 -8.37 2.80
C LEU A 17 -7.97 -9.61 2.35
N GLY A 18 -7.02 -10.09 3.16
CA GLY A 18 -6.16 -11.23 2.82
C GLY A 18 -4.97 -10.89 1.92
N LEU A 19 -4.70 -9.60 1.70
CA LEU A 19 -3.53 -9.15 0.94
C LEU A 19 -2.33 -8.93 1.88
N LEU A 20 -1.32 -9.79 1.77
CA LEU A 20 -0.05 -9.60 2.43
C LEU A 20 0.79 -8.58 1.65
N VAL A 21 0.97 -7.38 2.20
CA VAL A 21 1.80 -6.33 1.60
C VAL A 21 3.28 -6.67 1.77
N LEU A 22 3.99 -6.79 0.65
CA LEU A 22 5.43 -7.10 0.61
C LEU A 22 6.28 -5.84 0.45
N ASP A 23 5.84 -4.94 -0.41
CA ASP A 23 6.58 -3.74 -0.75
C ASP A 23 5.65 -2.55 -0.95
N PHE A 24 6.12 -1.39 -0.52
CA PHE A 24 5.45 -0.11 -0.66
C PHE A 24 6.46 0.90 -1.19
N GLN A 25 6.37 1.15 -2.49
CA GLN A 25 7.22 2.09 -3.19
C GLN A 25 6.52 3.43 -3.29
N ASP A 26 7.15 4.43 -2.68
CA ASP A 26 6.71 5.81 -2.73
C ASP A 26 7.69 6.61 -3.59
N THR A 27 7.28 6.94 -4.82
CA THR A 27 8.18 7.67 -5.74
C THR A 27 8.21 9.15 -5.41
N SER A 28 9.31 9.80 -5.80
CA SER A 28 9.38 11.26 -5.75
C SER A 28 8.34 11.87 -6.70
N PRO A 29 7.71 13.01 -6.33
CA PRO A 29 6.79 13.70 -7.21
C PRO A 29 7.45 14.07 -8.54
N THR A 30 6.73 13.88 -9.65
CA THR A 30 7.17 14.33 -10.97
C THR A 30 7.17 15.85 -11.04
N ILE A 31 8.15 16.39 -11.77
CA ILE A 31 8.33 17.85 -11.95
C ILE A 31 8.11 18.17 -13.42
N GLU A 32 7.15 19.04 -13.69
CA GLU A 32 6.96 19.65 -14.99
C GLU A 32 7.68 21.00 -15.04
N LEU A 33 8.63 21.14 -15.98
CA LEU A 33 9.44 22.35 -16.15
C LEU A 33 8.85 23.21 -17.28
N ASN A 34 8.40 24.42 -16.96
CA ASN A 34 8.01 25.38 -17.96
C ASN A 34 9.25 26.17 -18.42
N LYS A 35 9.71 25.88 -19.63
CA LYS A 35 10.84 26.57 -20.26
C LYS A 35 10.45 27.12 -21.62
N ARG A 36 10.84 28.35 -21.89
CA ARG A 36 10.67 29.01 -23.18
C ARG A 36 12.03 29.18 -23.85
N THR A 37 12.19 28.62 -25.05
CA THR A 37 13.36 28.88 -25.89
C THR A 37 13.16 30.19 -26.66
N VAL A 38 14.22 30.99 -26.78
CA VAL A 38 14.20 32.22 -27.57
C VAL A 38 14.98 31.97 -28.84
N THR A 39 14.33 32.14 -29.99
CA THR A 39 14.93 31.93 -31.32
C THR A 39 16.13 32.85 -31.53
N GLY A 40 17.26 32.30 -31.98
CA GLY A 40 18.50 33.04 -32.21
C GLY A 40 19.39 33.24 -30.97
N ARG A 41 19.06 32.61 -29.84
CA ARG A 41 19.92 32.58 -28.63
C ARG A 41 20.12 31.14 -28.16
N ASN A 42 21.32 30.82 -27.71
CA ASN A 42 21.58 29.56 -27.03
C ASN A 42 21.07 29.68 -25.59
N GLY A 43 20.11 28.82 -25.23
CA GLY A 43 19.55 28.73 -23.89
C GLY A 43 18.03 28.79 -23.85
N SER A 44 17.46 28.52 -22.67
CA SER A 44 16.03 28.62 -22.40
C SER A 44 15.77 29.50 -21.19
N VAL A 45 14.74 30.35 -21.26
CA VAL A 45 14.23 31.10 -20.13
C VAL A 45 13.35 30.17 -19.29
N TYR A 46 13.72 29.99 -18.04
CA TYR A 46 12.94 29.23 -17.08
C TYR A 46 11.79 30.07 -16.56
N ALA A 47 10.56 29.61 -16.78
CA ALA A 47 9.34 30.29 -16.35
C ALA A 47 8.78 29.72 -15.03
N GLY A 48 9.20 28.51 -14.64
CA GLY A 48 8.81 27.89 -13.38
C GLY A 48 8.81 26.36 -13.44
N ALA A 49 8.54 25.74 -12.29
CA ALA A 49 8.36 24.30 -12.15
C ALA A 49 7.15 24.03 -11.26
N ARG A 50 6.42 22.96 -11.57
CA ARG A 50 5.30 22.49 -10.75
C ARG A 50 5.45 21.00 -10.50
N PHE A 51 5.18 20.57 -9.27
CA PHE A 51 4.97 19.17 -8.95
C PHE A 51 3.61 18.72 -9.46
N THR A 52 3.58 17.65 -10.24
CA THR A 52 2.38 17.17 -10.93
C THR A 52 1.74 16.01 -10.18
N GLU A 53 2.44 14.90 -10.07
CA GLU A 53 1.87 13.66 -9.52
C GLU A 53 2.91 12.91 -8.70
N LYS A 54 2.42 12.14 -7.74
CA LYS A 54 3.23 11.21 -6.95
C LYS A 54 2.61 9.83 -7.12
N THR A 55 3.39 8.87 -7.61
CA THR A 55 2.89 7.52 -7.85
C THR A 55 3.26 6.62 -6.67
N ILE A 56 2.25 6.01 -6.06
CA ILE A 56 2.43 5.02 -5.01
C ILE A 56 2.19 3.65 -5.61
N LYS A 57 3.17 2.74 -5.49
CA LYS A 57 3.06 1.35 -5.94
C LYS A 57 3.13 0.42 -4.75
N VAL A 58 2.04 -0.31 -4.53
CA VAL A 58 1.96 -1.34 -3.49
C VAL A 58 2.00 -2.71 -4.15
N SER A 59 2.90 -3.57 -3.69
CA SER A 59 3.01 -4.95 -4.16
C SER A 59 2.75 -5.90 -3.01
N GLY A 60 1.93 -6.93 -3.25
CA GLY A 60 1.54 -7.89 -2.23
C GLY A 60 1.23 -9.26 -2.81
N ARG A 61 0.97 -10.22 -1.93
CA ARG A 61 0.52 -11.57 -2.28
C ARG A 61 -0.83 -11.83 -1.64
N LEU A 62 -1.71 -12.47 -2.40
CA LEU A 62 -2.99 -12.95 -1.91
C LEU A 62 -2.89 -14.46 -1.68
N LEU A 63 -3.34 -14.94 -0.52
CA LEU A 63 -3.47 -16.37 -0.25
C LEU A 63 -4.94 -16.73 -0.21
N THR A 64 -5.40 -17.50 -1.19
CA THR A 64 -6.79 -17.96 -1.29
C THR A 64 -6.86 -19.46 -1.42
N GLN A 65 -8.02 -20.01 -1.07
CA GLN A 65 -8.29 -21.45 -1.09
C GLN A 65 -8.61 -21.97 -2.50
N SER A 66 -9.06 -21.10 -3.40
CA SER A 66 -9.44 -21.46 -4.77
C SER A 66 -9.26 -20.28 -5.74
N ASN A 67 -9.24 -20.58 -7.04
CA ASN A 67 -9.22 -19.56 -8.09
C ASN A 67 -10.48 -18.70 -8.09
N TYR A 68 -11.63 -19.25 -7.70
CA TYR A 68 -12.88 -18.48 -7.60
C TYR A 68 -12.77 -17.38 -6.53
N HIS A 69 -12.28 -17.73 -5.34
CA HIS A 69 -12.05 -16.75 -4.28
C HIS A 69 -10.98 -15.73 -4.63
N PHE A 70 -9.98 -16.10 -5.45
CA PHE A 70 -9.00 -15.15 -5.94
C PHE A 70 -9.66 -14.03 -6.77
N GLU A 71 -10.54 -14.39 -7.71
CA GLU A 71 -11.26 -13.42 -8.54
C GLU A 71 -12.22 -12.55 -7.72
N GLU A 72 -12.95 -13.15 -6.77
CA GLU A 72 -13.83 -12.43 -5.85
C GLU A 72 -13.07 -11.39 -5.02
N THR A 73 -11.95 -11.77 -4.41
CA THR A 73 -11.14 -10.84 -3.61
C THR A 73 -10.51 -9.75 -4.49
N LYS A 74 -10.10 -10.09 -5.71
CA LYS A 74 -9.59 -9.11 -6.68
C LYS A 74 -10.65 -8.06 -7.01
N ASP A 75 -11.89 -8.47 -7.22
CA ASP A 75 -13.00 -7.56 -7.53
C ASP A 75 -13.35 -6.68 -6.32
N VAL A 76 -13.31 -7.21 -5.10
CA VAL A 76 -13.48 -6.41 -3.86
C VAL A 76 -12.38 -5.35 -3.72
N ILE A 77 -11.12 -5.71 -3.95
CA ILE A 77 -10.00 -4.75 -3.89
C ILE A 77 -10.16 -3.68 -4.98
N ASN A 78 -10.53 -4.08 -6.20
CA ASN A 78 -10.76 -3.14 -7.29
C ASN A 78 -11.92 -2.18 -6.99
N ALA A 79 -13.02 -2.68 -6.42
CA ALA A 79 -14.14 -1.85 -5.99
C ALA A 79 -13.74 -0.90 -4.86
N LEU A 80 -12.87 -1.34 -3.94
CA LEU A 80 -12.33 -0.46 -2.90
C LEU A 80 -11.40 0.61 -3.48
N LEU A 81 -10.63 0.35 -4.52
CA LEU A 81 -9.68 1.33 -5.06
C LEU A 81 -10.25 2.22 -6.17
N SER A 82 -11.29 1.77 -6.87
CA SER A 82 -11.89 2.47 -8.00
C SER A 82 -13.00 3.40 -7.52
N ASP A 83 -12.63 4.58 -7.03
CA ASP A 83 -13.57 5.59 -6.57
C ASP A 83 -13.35 6.93 -7.26
N VAL A 84 -14.40 7.74 -7.31
CA VAL A 84 -14.34 9.13 -7.78
C VAL A 84 -13.86 10.04 -6.65
N GLU A 85 -14.19 9.71 -5.41
CA GLU A 85 -13.78 10.47 -4.25
C GLU A 85 -12.33 10.17 -3.85
N PRO A 86 -11.53 11.20 -3.51
CA PRO A 86 -10.17 11.00 -3.05
C PRO A 86 -10.18 10.32 -1.68
N PHE A 87 -9.20 9.44 -1.45
CA PHE A 87 -9.04 8.69 -0.22
C PHE A 87 -7.61 8.80 0.29
N TYR A 88 -7.43 8.56 1.60
CA TYR A 88 -6.11 8.61 2.22
C TYR A 88 -5.47 7.23 2.24
N ILE A 89 -4.16 7.20 2.03
CA ILE A 89 -3.34 5.98 2.05
C ILE A 89 -2.24 6.17 3.10
N THR A 90 -2.20 5.26 4.06
CA THR A 90 -1.21 5.29 5.15
C THR A 90 -0.39 4.01 5.15
N LYS A 91 0.93 4.15 5.04
CA LYS A 91 1.88 3.03 5.18
C LYS A 91 2.05 2.69 6.66
N MET A 92 1.72 1.46 7.02
CA MET A 92 1.88 0.94 8.37
C MET A 92 3.13 0.06 8.48
N TYR A 93 3.93 0.32 9.50
CA TYR A 93 5.05 -0.54 9.90
C TYR A 93 4.59 -1.48 11.01
N PRO A 94 5.03 -2.75 11.01
CA PRO A 94 4.79 -3.62 12.14
C PRO A 94 5.57 -3.08 13.35
N GLU A 95 4.90 -2.89 14.48
CA GLU A 95 5.55 -2.42 15.71
C GLU A 95 6.40 -3.52 16.36
N GLU A 96 6.01 -4.79 16.19
CA GLU A 96 6.73 -5.94 16.73
C GLU A 96 7.08 -6.96 15.64
N ASN A 97 8.34 -7.41 15.63
CA ASN A 97 8.89 -8.41 14.69
C ASN A 97 8.92 -9.83 15.28
N PHE A 98 8.21 -10.09 16.38
CA PHE A 98 8.17 -11.43 16.98
C PHE A 98 7.22 -12.32 16.17
N LEU A 99 7.75 -12.92 15.09
CA LEU A 99 7.05 -13.97 14.36
C LEU A 99 6.74 -15.19 15.23
N TYR A 100 7.53 -15.37 16.30
CA TYR A 100 7.36 -16.38 17.33
C TYR A 100 7.86 -15.78 18.64
N GLU A 101 7.04 -15.83 19.70
CA GLU A 101 7.56 -15.74 21.05
C GLU A 101 8.39 -17.01 21.32
N PHE A 102 9.46 -16.90 22.10
CA PHE A 102 10.26 -18.07 22.47
C PHE A 102 9.41 -19.01 23.34
N GLU A 103 8.92 -20.08 22.74
CA GLU A 103 8.23 -21.17 23.46
C GLU A 103 9.20 -22.33 23.69
N ARG A 104 9.24 -22.85 24.92
CA ARG A 104 9.94 -24.10 25.19
C ARG A 104 8.98 -25.27 24.93
N PRO A 105 9.47 -26.41 24.42
CA PRO A 105 8.67 -27.62 24.33
C PRO A 105 8.07 -27.96 25.71
N GLY A 106 6.75 -27.84 25.85
CA GLY A 106 6.01 -28.09 27.10
C GLY A 106 5.45 -26.86 27.83
N ASP A 107 5.78 -25.63 27.43
CA ASP A 107 5.12 -24.42 27.95
C ASP A 107 3.74 -24.25 27.28
N CYS A 108 2.69 -24.89 27.83
CA CYS A 108 1.31 -24.77 27.34
C CYS A 108 0.74 -23.44 27.87
N LEU A 109 0.62 -22.41 27.01
CA LEU A 109 -0.06 -21.15 27.36
C LEU A 109 -1.51 -21.47 27.76
N LEU A 110 -1.92 -21.05 28.97
CA LEU A 110 -3.17 -21.40 29.64
C LEU A 110 -4.48 -20.97 28.91
N TYR A 111 -4.43 -20.57 27.64
CA TYR A 111 -5.59 -20.08 26.89
C TYR A 111 -6.07 -21.00 25.76
N THR A 112 -5.39 -22.11 25.45
CA THR A 112 -5.89 -23.09 24.47
C THR A 112 -6.03 -24.48 25.10
N SER A 113 -7.26 -24.86 25.40
CA SER A 113 -7.59 -26.19 25.91
C SER A 113 -7.49 -27.22 24.79
N ARG A 114 -6.29 -27.75 24.52
CA ARG A 114 -5.97 -29.08 23.99
C ARG A 114 -4.46 -29.20 23.73
N CYS A 115 -3.73 -29.69 24.72
CA CYS A 115 -2.40 -30.28 24.56
C CYS A 115 -2.61 -31.82 24.56
N VAL A 116 -2.24 -32.53 23.47
CA VAL A 116 -2.15 -34.01 23.38
C VAL A 116 -0.72 -34.42 23.62
#